data_AF-A0A168IVX7-F1
#
_entry.id   AF-A0A168IVX7-F1
#
_cell.length_a   1.000
_cell.length_b   1.000
_cell.length_c   1.000
_cell.angle_alpha   90.00
_cell.angle_beta   90.00
_cell.angle_gamma   90.00
#
_symmetry.space_group_name_H-M   'P 1'
#
loop_
_entity.id
_entity.type
_entity.pdbx_description
1 polymer ?
#
loop_
_entity_poly.entity_id
_entity_poly.type
_entity_poly.pdbx_seq_one_letter_code
_entity_poly.pdbx_strand_id
1 'polypeptide(L)' 'MCKKAACDTCKKSTWWGCGSHVPMVMDTIPEEERCACEPKVERDGKQYPPMAKSPS' A
#
# COMPACT_ATOMS: atom_id res chain seq x y z
N MET A 1 -5.88 -9.41 -8.08
CA MET A 1 -4.79 -8.62 -8.68
C MET A 1 -4.41 -7.53 -7.70
N CYS A 2 -3.12 -7.34 -7.43
CA CYS A 2 -2.68 -6.19 -6.62
C CYS A 2 -2.62 -4.96 -7.50
N LYS A 3 -3.10 -3.82 -7.00
CA LYS A 3 -3.08 -2.55 -7.70
C LYS A 3 -2.91 -1.39 -6.72
N LYS A 4 -2.56 -0.22 -7.25
CA LYS A 4 -2.60 1.03 -6.48
C LYS A 4 -4.05 1.36 -6.10
N ALA A 5 -4.25 1.88 -4.91
CA ALA A 5 -5.52 2.32 -4.34
C ALA A 5 -5.28 3.54 -3.45
N ALA A 6 -6.32 4.29 -3.09
CA ALA A 6 -6.20 5.37 -2.12
C ALA A 6 -6.52 4.85 -0.71
N CYS A 7 -5.78 5.31 0.30
CA CYS A 7 -6.12 5.02 1.68
C CYS A 7 -7.37 5.83 2.07
N ASP A 8 -8.42 5.16 2.57
CA ASP A 8 -9.64 5.84 3.02
C ASP A 8 -9.39 6.84 4.16
N THR A 9 -8.39 6.59 4.99
CA THR A 9 -8.05 7.37 6.18
C THR A 9 -7.18 8.59 5.86
N CYS A 10 -6.02 8.40 5.23
CA CYS A 10 -5.05 9.48 4.98
C CYS A 10 -5.05 10.00 3.54
N LYS A 11 -5.85 9.41 2.64
CA LYS A 11 -5.96 9.76 1.22
C LYS A 11 -4.68 9.63 0.38
N LYS A 12 -3.58 9.17 0.98
CA LYS A 12 -2.33 8.82 0.29
C LYS A 12 -2.44 7.49 -0.47
N SER A 13 -1.48 7.24 -1.35
CA SER A 13 -1.43 6.02 -2.15
C SER A 13 -1.12 4.81 -1.28
N THR A 14 -1.93 3.77 -1.41
CA THR A 14 -1.69 2.44 -0.84
C THR A 14 -1.97 1.38 -1.91
N TRP A 15 -2.00 0.12 -1.52
CA TRP A 15 -2.29 -1.01 -2.40
C TRP A 15 -3.59 -1.70 -1.99
N TRP A 16 -4.17 -2.40 -2.94
CA TRP A 16 -5.31 -3.29 -2.74
C TRP A 16 -5.10 -4.59 -3.49
N GLY A 17 -5.35 -5.75 -2.85
CA GLY A 17 -5.22 -7.07 -3.48
C GLY A 17 -4.73 -8.17 -2.52
N CYS A 18 -4.08 -9.20 -3.05
CA CYS A 18 -3.66 -10.38 -2.28
C CYS A 18 -2.42 -10.20 -1.39
N GLY A 19 -1.71 -9.06 -1.48
CA GLY A 19 -0.55 -8.78 -0.63
C GLY A 19 0.79 -9.36 -1.10
N SER A 20 0.81 -10.27 -2.06
CA SER A 20 2.07 -10.83 -2.59
C SER A 20 2.82 -9.89 -3.54
N HIS A 21 2.13 -8.91 -4.14
CA HIS A 21 2.73 -8.00 -5.12
C HIS A 21 2.80 -6.55 -4.60
N VAL A 22 2.80 -6.37 -3.29
CA VAL A 22 2.90 -5.05 -2.65
C VAL A 22 4.19 -4.32 -3.05
N PRO A 23 5.37 -4.95 -3.03
CA PRO A 23 6.60 -4.31 -3.48
C PRO A 23 6.48 -3.79 -4.91
N MET A 24 5.93 -4.59 -5.82
CA MET A 24 5.77 -4.22 -7.24
C MET A 24 4.90 -2.98 -7.43
N VAL A 25 3.84 -2.82 -6.63
CA VAL A 25 2.93 -1.67 -6.72
C VAL A 25 3.51 -0.47 -5.99
N MET A 26 3.94 -0.65 -4.75
CA MET A 26 4.36 0.45 -3.86
C MET A 26 5.75 0.97 -4.21
N ASP A 27 6.70 0.13 -4.65
CA ASP A 27 8.06 0.58 -4.97
C ASP A 27 8.07 1.59 -6.14
N THR A 28 7.04 1.60 -6.99
CA THR A 28 6.86 2.61 -8.06
C THR A 28 6.38 3.97 -7.58
N ILE A 29 5.93 4.08 -6.33
CA ILE A 29 5.37 5.30 -5.73
C ILE A 29 6.42 5.89 -4.79
N PRO A 30 6.73 7.20 -4.85
CA PRO A 30 7.60 7.86 -3.87
C PRO A 30 7.11 7.65 -2.43
N GLU A 31 8.02 7.48 -1.47
CA GLU A 31 7.63 7.23 -0.07
C GLU A 31 6.77 8.34 0.55
N GLU A 32 6.98 9.59 0.12
CA GLU A 32 6.16 10.75 0.49
C GLU A 32 4.67 10.55 0.16
N GLU A 33 4.39 9.96 -1.00
CA GLU A 33 3.04 9.76 -1.52
C GLU A 33 2.41 8.46 -1.02
N ARG A 34 3.19 7.58 -0.36
CA ARG A 34 2.69 6.34 0.24
C ARG A 34 1.94 6.63 1.53
N CYS A 35 0.92 5.82 1.78
CA CYS A 35 0.22 5.78 3.05
C CYS A 35 1.21 5.47 4.18
N ALA A 36 1.07 6.18 5.31
CA ALA A 36 1.88 6.00 6.51
C ALA A 36 1.05 5.47 7.69
N CYS A 37 -0.19 5.04 7.45
CA CYS A 37 -1.07 4.49 8.48
C CYS A 37 -0.50 3.18 9.03
N GLU A 38 -0.87 2.86 10.27
CA GLU A 38 -0.58 1.59 10.92
C GLU A 38 -1.84 0.69 10.95
N PRO A 39 -1.68 -0.65 10.99
CA PRO A 39 -0.41 -1.39 10.99
C PRO A 39 0.22 -1.49 9.60
N LYS A 40 1.54 -1.35 9.52
CA LYS A 40 2.30 -1.66 8.30
C LYS A 40 2.37 -3.18 8.11
N VAL A 41 2.45 -3.61 6.86
CA VAL A 41 2.68 -5.01 6.51
C VAL A 41 4.15 -5.20 6.13
N GLU A 42 4.77 -6.29 6.59
CA GLU A 42 6.11 -6.64 6.16
C GLU A 42 6.05 -7.56 4.93
N ARG A 43 6.82 -7.23 3.89
CA ARG A 43 7.02 -8.05 2.69
C ARG A 43 8.47 -7.93 2.22
N ASP A 44 9.11 -9.07 2.00
CA ASP A 44 10.50 -9.15 1.51
C ASP A 44 11.48 -8.31 2.38
N GLY A 45 11.26 -8.29 3.70
CA GLY A 45 12.08 -7.53 4.65
C GLY A 45 11.86 -6.01 4.62
N LYS A 46 10.87 -5.52 3.86
CA LYS A 46 10.46 -4.10 3.82
C LYS A 46 9.08 -3.91 4.41
N GLN A 47 8.87 -2.76 5.05
CA GLN A 47 7.56 -2.38 5.58
C GLN A 47 6.77 -1.55 4.56
N TYR A 48 5.52 -1.92 4.36
CA TYR A 48 4.59 -1.29 3.44
C TYR A 48 3.32 -0.84 4.15
N PRO A 49 2.60 0.16 3.61
CA PRO A 49 1.33 0.58 4.19
C PRO A 49 0.29 -0.54 4.30
N PRO A 50 -0.73 -0.36 5.17
CA PRO A 50 -1.87 -1.27 5.22
C PRO A 50 -2.64 -1.25 3.90
N MET A 51 -3.25 -2.38 3.58
CA MET A 51 -4.17 -2.50 2.44
C MET A 51 -5.32 -1.50 2.55
N ALA A 52 -5.74 -0.91 1.44
CA ALA A 52 -6.98 -0.12 1.40
C ALA A 52 -8.19 -0.99 1.79
N LYS A 53 -9.20 -0.39 2.42
CA LYS A 53 -10.46 -1.11 2.72
C LYS A 53 -11.26 -1.36 1.44
N SER A 54 -11.12 -0.46 0.47
CA SER A 54 -11.82 -0.51 -0.81
C SER A 54 -10.86 -0.35 -1.99
N PRO A 55 -11.16 -0.94 -3.16
CA PRO A 55 -10.33 -0.84 -4.36
C PRO A 55 -10.46 0.51 -5.12
N SER A 56 -11.15 1.49 -4.55
CA SER A 56 -11.65 2.72 -5.21
C SER A 56 -10.71 3.91 -5.05
#